data_AF-A0A2E5J900-F1
#
_entry.id   AF-A0A2E5J900-F1
#
_cell.length_a   1.000
_cell.length_b   1.000
_cell.length_c   1.000
_cell.angle_alpha   90.00
_cell.angle_beta   90.00
_cell.angle_gamma   90.00
#
_symmetry.space_group_name_H-M   'P 1'
#
loop_
_entity.id
_entity.type
_entity.pdbx_description
1 polymer ?
#
loop_
_entity_poly.entity_id
_entity_poly.type
_entity_poly.pdbx_seq_one_letter_code
_entity_poly.pdbx_strand_id
1 'polypeptide(L)' 'MMNLTQCYKILDIKGNEDLSKIKRAFIKVALKHHPDKTSNDLDSNQRFIEAREAYDNIMKFKKLTG' A
#
# COMPACT_ATOMS: atom_id res chain seq x y z
N MET A 1 -8.71 13.59 2.46
CA MET A 1 -8.09 13.08 1.21
C MET A 1 -6.70 12.60 1.55
N MET A 2 -6.39 11.35 1.24
CA MET A 2 -5.06 10.79 1.47
C MET A 2 -4.09 11.34 0.41
N ASN A 3 -2.96 11.90 0.83
CA ASN A 3 -1.98 12.44 -0.11
C ASN A 3 -1.14 11.31 -0.72
N LEU A 4 -0.75 11.45 -1.99
CA LEU A 4 0.15 10.51 -2.67
C LEU A 4 1.44 10.24 -1.87
N THR A 5 1.99 11.27 -1.25
CA THR A 5 3.16 11.17 -0.36
C THR A 5 2.92 10.30 0.86
N GLN A 6 1.71 10.28 1.44
CA GLN A 6 1.34 9.35 2.51
C GLN A 6 1.19 7.93 1.97
N CYS A 7 0.55 7.77 0.80
CA CYS A 7 0.42 6.47 0.16
C CYS A 7 1.79 5.81 -0.09
N TYR A 8 2.77 6.60 -0.54
CA TYR A 8 4.14 6.14 -0.73
C TYR A 8 4.81 5.71 0.58
N LYS A 9 4.63 6.47 1.65
CA LYS A 9 5.16 6.13 2.98
C LYS A 9 4.55 4.83 3.52
N ILE A 10 3.26 4.60 3.34
CA ILE A 10 2.57 3.39 3.83
C ILE A 10 3.10 2.13 3.14
N LEU A 11 3.36 2.23 1.83
CA LEU A 11 3.96 1.15 1.05
C LEU A 11 5.49 1.10 1.18
N ASP A 12 6.10 1.99 1.98
CA ASP A 12 7.55 2.09 2.15
C ASP A 12 8.31 2.28 0.82
N ILE A 13 7.79 3.16 -0.04
CA ILE A 13 8.35 3.48 -1.36
C ILE A 13 8.61 4.98 -1.52
N LYS A 14 9.46 5.33 -2.49
CA LYS A 14 9.82 6.74 -2.78
C LYS A 14 8.84 7.45 -3.72
N GLY A 15 7.92 6.74 -4.35
CA GLY A 15 6.93 7.28 -5.29
C GLY A 15 7.36 7.39 -6.74
N ASN A 16 8.66 7.27 -7.03
CA ASN A 16 9.18 7.13 -8.40
C ASN A 16 9.31 5.66 -8.85
N GLU A 17 8.82 4.72 -8.05
CA GLU A 17 8.99 3.30 -8.33
C GLU A 17 8.09 2.83 -9.48
N ASP A 18 8.49 1.75 -10.14
CA ASP A 18 7.70 1.07 -11.16
C ASP A 18 6.47 0.35 -10.59
N LEU A 19 5.46 0.15 -11.44
CA LEU A 19 4.23 -0.58 -11.08
C LEU A 19 4.55 -1.96 -10.47
N SER A 20 5.56 -2.65 -11.01
CA SER A 20 6.06 -3.92 -10.50
C SER A 20 6.60 -3.83 -9.06
N LYS A 21 7.32 -2.75 -8.73
CA LYS A 21 7.84 -2.53 -7.37
C LYS A 21 6.73 -2.13 -6.40
N ILE A 22 5.82 -1.25 -6.83
CA ILE A 22 4.65 -0.85 -6.04
C ILE A 22 3.82 -2.08 -5.65
N LYS A 23 3.56 -2.97 -6.62
CA LYS A 23 2.84 -4.24 -6.38
C LYS A 23 3.59 -5.16 -5.41
N ARG A 24 4.91 -5.32 -5.56
CA ARG A 24 5.74 -6.12 -4.63
C ARG A 24 5.73 -5.54 -3.21
N ALA A 25 5.80 -4.22 -3.07
CA ALA A 25 5.74 -3.55 -1.78
C ALA A 25 4.39 -3.77 -1.08
N PHE A 26 3.28 -3.60 -1.82
CA PHE A 26 1.94 -3.91 -1.32
C PHE A 26 1.81 -5.36 -0.86
N ILE A 27 2.27 -6.32 -1.67
CA ILE A 27 2.24 -7.75 -1.31
C ILE A 27 3.04 -8.00 -0.03
N LYS A 28 4.20 -7.37 0.14
CA LYS A 28 5.03 -7.53 1.34
C LYS A 28 4.33 -7.00 2.59
N VAL A 29 3.66 -5.85 2.50
CA VAL A 29 2.86 -5.28 3.60
C VAL A 29 1.64 -6.15 3.90
N ALA A 30 0.92 -6.59 2.87
CA ALA A 30 -0.23 -7.48 2.98
C ALA A 30 0.11 -8.81 3.66
N LEU A 31 1.23 -9.42 3.31
CA LEU A 31 1.70 -10.67 3.94
C LEU A 31 2.16 -10.46 5.38
N LYS A 32 2.65 -9.26 5.73
CA LYS A 32 3.08 -8.90 7.08
C LYS A 32 1.89 -8.67 8.01
N HIS A 33 0.82 -8.10 7.49
CA HIS A 33 -0.43 -7.82 8.20
C HIS A 33 -1.55 -8.82 7.89
N HIS A 34 -1.19 -10.00 7.36
CA HIS A 34 -2.17 -11.01 7.00
C HIS A 34 -2.86 -11.54 8.26
N PRO A 35 -4.21 -11.63 8.29
CA PRO A 35 -4.98 -12.01 9.49
C PRO A 35 -4.56 -13.37 10.06
N ASP A 36 -4.10 -14.28 9.20
CA ASP A 36 -3.58 -15.60 9.54
C ASP A 36 -2.31 -15.55 10.42
N LYS A 37 -1.48 -14.50 10.28
CA LYS A 37 -0.27 -14.30 11.09
C LYS A 37 -0.48 -13.34 12.27
N THR A 38 -1.50 -12.50 12.21
CA THR A 38 -1.70 -11.42 13.18
C THR A 38 -2.88 -11.67 14.12
N SER A 39 -3.38 -12.91 14.23
CA SER A 39 -4.46 -13.28 15.18
C SER A 39 -5.65 -12.31 15.18
N ASN A 40 -6.02 -11.82 13.99
CA ASN A 40 -7.12 -10.86 13.80
C ASN A 40 -6.97 -9.52 14.56
N ASP A 41 -5.74 -9.03 14.70
CA ASP A 41 -5.46 -7.72 15.31
C ASP A 41 -6.09 -6.57 14.51
N LEU A 42 -6.83 -5.71 15.21
CA LEU A 42 -7.51 -4.56 14.59
C LEU A 42 -6.49 -3.59 13.96
N ASP A 43 -5.30 -3.44 14.53
CA ASP A 43 -4.23 -2.59 13.97
C ASP A 43 -3.75 -3.11 12.61
N SER A 44 -3.58 -4.43 12.49
CA SER A 44 -3.15 -5.04 11.22
C SER A 44 -4.22 -4.92 10.15
N ASN A 45 -5.49 -5.04 10.52
CA ASN A 45 -6.60 -4.83 9.58
C ASN A 45 -6.65 -3.37 9.10
N GLN A 46 -6.50 -2.40 10.01
CA GLN A 46 -6.44 -0.99 9.67
C GLN A 46 -5.28 -0.67 8.71
N ARG A 47 -4.08 -1.17 9.02
CA ARG A 47 -2.89 -1.01 8.17
C ARG A 47 -3.04 -1.67 6.81
N PHE A 48 -3.71 -2.82 6.73
CA PHE A 48 -4.00 -3.48 5.47
C PHE A 48 -4.93 -2.64 4.59
N ILE A 49 -5.98 -2.05 5.18
CA ILE A 49 -6.91 -1.15 4.50
C ILE A 49 -6.15 0.08 3.98
N GLU A 50 -5.34 0.72 4.84
CA GLU A 50 -4.52 1.87 4.45
C GLU A 50 -3.54 1.55 3.33
N ALA A 51 -2.87 0.39 3.38
CA ALA A 51 -1.96 -0.05 2.33
C ALA A 51 -2.67 -0.31 0.99
N ARG A 52 -3.90 -0.82 1.06
CA ARG A 52 -4.73 -1.07 -0.13
C ARG A 52 -5.23 0.23 -0.76
N GLU A 53 -5.71 1.18 0.05
CA GLU A 53 -6.11 2.51 -0.42
C GLU A 53 -4.91 3.28 -0.99
N ALA A 54 -3.75 3.19 -0.34
CA ALA A 54 -2.51 3.76 -0.82
C ALA A 54 -2.15 3.22 -2.22
N TYR A 55 -2.17 1.90 -2.37
CA TYR A 55 -1.89 1.24 -3.64
C TYR A 55 -2.85 1.67 -4.76
N ASP A 56 -4.17 1.69 -4.49
CA ASP A 56 -5.18 2.09 -5.49
C ASP A 56 -4.99 3.54 -5.96
N ASN A 57 -4.76 4.46 -5.03
CA ASN A 57 -4.51 5.87 -5.34
C ASN A 57 -3.25 6.06 -6.19
N ILE A 58 -2.17 5.37 -5.85
CA ILE A 58 -0.92 5.43 -6.62
C ILE A 58 -1.12 4.87 -8.02
N MET A 59 -1.81 3.72 -8.15
CA MET A 59 -2.07 3.09 -9.44
C MET A 59 -2.92 3.98 -10.34
N LYS A 60 -3.96 4.62 -9.78
CA LYS A 60 -4.78 5.62 -10.49
C LYS A 60 -3.95 6.81 -10.94
N PHE A 61 -3.14 7.38 -10.05
CA PHE A 61 -2.31 8.53 -10.38
C PHE A 61 -1.31 8.19 -11.50
N LYS A 62 -0.59 7.07 -11.39
CA LYS A 62 0.34 6.58 -12.43
C LYS A 62 -0.37 6.39 -13.78
N LYS A 63 -1.62 5.90 -13.79
CA LYS A 63 -2.42 5.70 -15.00
C LYS A 63 -2.92 7.03 -15.60
N LEU A 64 -3.12 8.06 -14.78
CA LEU A 64 -3.53 9.40 -15.21
C LEU A 64 -2.35 10.22 -15.75
N THR A 65 -1.14 9.98 -15.25
CA THR A 65 0.09 10.67 -15.66
C THR A 65 0.83 9.96 -16.80
N GLY A 66 0.29 8.87 -17.34
CA GLY A 66 0.90 8.06 -18.39
C GLY A 66 0.22 8.22 -19.75
#